data_AF-A0A9X0UC31-F1
#
_entry.id   AF-A0A9X0UC31-F1
#
_cell.length_a   1.000
_cell.length_b   1.000
_cell.length_c   1.000
_cell.angle_alpha   90.00
_cell.angle_beta   90.00
_cell.angle_gamma   90.00
#
_symmetry.space_group_name_H-M   'P 1'
#
loop_
_entity.id
_entity.type
_entity.pdbx_description
1 polymer ?
#
loop_
_entity_poly.entity_id
_entity_poly.type
_entity_poly.pdbx_seq_one_letter_code
_entity_poly.pdbx_strand_id
1 'polypeptide(L)'
;MIPLAVLLLLAAPAAAQRPGCGFGLGLEALGQAQRSLGSPAGSLSEGRVMAGAAAGALGEAAGRFAGCGCTQAAGDAREAAGLAEQATAEPALERLRRLLDRAGFSARLVHERLERRGCG
;
A
#
# COMPACT_ATOMS: atom_id res chain seq x y z
N MET A 1 -32.68 -31.58 5.77
CA MET A 1 -31.49 -31.58 6.63
C MET A 1 -30.36 -30.92 5.86
N ILE A 2 -30.21 -29.62 6.05
CA ILE A 2 -29.13 -28.85 5.41
C ILE A 2 -27.85 -29.17 6.20
N PRO A 3 -26.77 -29.64 5.55
CA PRO A 3 -25.58 -30.06 6.28
C PRO A 3 -24.94 -28.84 6.97
N LEU A 4 -24.67 -28.99 8.27
CA LEU A 4 -24.05 -27.99 9.15
C LEU A 4 -22.70 -27.44 8.61
N ALA A 5 -22.12 -28.09 7.61
CA ALA A 5 -20.88 -27.70 6.95
C ALA A 5 -20.99 -26.45 6.06
N VAL A 6 -22.19 -26.07 5.60
CA VAL A 6 -22.37 -24.90 4.72
C VAL A 6 -22.40 -23.57 5.51
N LEU A 7 -22.66 -23.61 6.82
CA LEU A 7 -22.71 -22.40 7.65
C LEU A 7 -21.33 -21.79 7.97
N LEU A 8 -20.22 -22.51 7.74
CA LEU A 8 -18.86 -22.04 8.02
C LEU A 8 -18.19 -21.33 6.83
N LEU A 9 -18.83 -21.27 5.66
CA LEU A 9 -18.32 -20.55 4.48
C LEU A 9 -18.77 -19.07 4.41
N LEU A 10 -19.46 -18.59 5.45
CA LEU A 10 -19.85 -17.19 5.63
C LEU A 10 -18.86 -16.43 6.53
N ALA A 11 -17.55 -16.70 6.39
CA ALA A 11 -16.50 -15.90 7.03
C ALA A 11 -16.38 -14.52 6.33
N ALA A 12 -17.40 -13.70 6.60
CA ALA A 12 -17.51 -12.25 6.66
C ALA A 12 -16.50 -11.37 5.87
N PRO A 13 -16.97 -10.51 4.94
CA PRO A 13 -16.28 -9.27 4.63
C PRO A 13 -16.63 -8.25 5.73
N ALA A 14 -16.12 -8.44 6.95
CA ALA A 14 -16.35 -7.51 8.06
C ALA A 14 -15.08 -7.13 8.83
N ALA A 15 -13.90 -7.45 8.31
CA ALA A 15 -12.65 -7.04 8.94
C ALA A 15 -12.42 -5.51 8.91
N ALA A 16 -13.00 -4.81 7.93
CA ALA A 16 -13.00 -3.34 7.86
C ALA A 16 -13.88 -2.65 8.93
N GLN A 17 -14.66 -3.41 9.72
CA GLN A 17 -15.63 -2.87 10.68
C GLN A 17 -15.16 -2.95 12.13
N ARG A 18 -13.89 -3.21 12.41
CA ARG A 18 -13.37 -3.10 13.78
C ARG A 18 -13.25 -1.62 14.14
N PRO A 19 -14.13 -1.05 14.98
CA PRO A 19 -14.02 0.35 15.36
C PRO A 19 -12.63 0.61 15.96
N GLY A 20 -11.95 1.63 15.46
CA GLY A 20 -10.63 2.02 15.94
C GLY A 20 -9.43 1.24 15.38
N CYS A 21 -9.59 0.38 14.36
CA CYS A 21 -8.44 -0.34 13.79
C CYS A 21 -7.43 0.57 13.04
N GLY A 22 -7.81 1.81 12.75
CA GLY A 22 -6.94 2.79 12.07
C GLY A 22 -6.92 2.68 10.55
N PHE A 23 -7.97 2.11 9.93
CA PHE A 23 -8.06 1.98 8.46
C PHE A 23 -7.91 3.34 7.74
N GLY A 24 -8.55 4.39 8.24
CA GLY A 24 -8.44 5.75 7.69
C GLY A 24 -7.00 6.27 7.71
N LEU A 25 -6.25 6.03 8.80
CA LEU A 25 -4.82 6.38 8.88
C LEU A 25 -4.00 5.61 7.83
N GLY A 26 -4.38 4.37 7.53
CA GLY A 26 -3.77 3.59 6.45
C GLY A 26 -4.01 4.21 5.07
N LEU A 27 -5.23 4.69 4.81
CA LEU A 27 -5.55 5.42 3.58
C LEU A 27 -4.82 6.76 3.48
N GLU A 28 -4.70 7.50 4.59
CA GLU A 28 -3.95 8.76 4.64
C GLU A 28 -2.47 8.55 4.33
N ALA A 29 -1.85 7.52 4.93
CA ALA A 29 -0.48 7.13 4.66
C ALA A 29 -0.29 6.69 3.20
N LEU A 30 -1.21 5.89 2.65
CA LEU A 30 -1.20 5.52 1.24
C LEU A 30 -1.31 6.73 0.31
N GLY A 31 -2.16 7.70 0.66
CA GLY A 31 -2.29 8.96 -0.07
C GLY A 31 -1.04 9.83 0.02
N GLN A 32 -0.34 9.84 1.17
CA GLN A 32 0.94 10.52 1.33
C GLN A 32 2.01 9.91 0.41
N ALA A 33 2.10 8.58 0.37
CA ALA A 33 3.01 7.89 -0.54
C ALA A 33 2.74 8.26 -2.01
N GLN A 34 1.47 8.27 -2.42
CA GLN A 34 1.09 8.66 -3.78
C GLN A 34 1.46 10.10 -4.12
N ARG A 35 1.34 11.05 -3.17
CA ARG A 35 1.81 12.43 -3.36
C ARG A 35 3.33 12.49 -3.55
N SER A 36 4.08 11.73 -2.76
CA SER A 36 5.55 11.63 -2.90
C SER A 36 5.96 11.01 -4.24
N LEU A 37 5.16 10.10 -4.79
CA LEU A 37 5.42 9.41 -6.06
C LEU A 37 4.75 10.07 -7.28
N GLY A 38 4.00 11.16 -7.07
CA GLY A 38 3.19 11.80 -8.12
C GLY A 38 3.98 12.68 -9.09
N SER A 39 5.24 12.97 -8.78
CA SER A 39 6.12 13.81 -9.59
C SER A 39 7.34 13.03 -10.06
N PRO A 40 7.87 13.32 -11.26
CA PRO A 40 9.12 12.72 -11.72
C PRO A 40 10.31 13.29 -10.93
N ALA A 41 11.22 12.43 -10.49
CA ALA A 41 12.46 12.86 -9.83
C ALA A 41 13.40 13.56 -10.83
N GLY A 42 13.79 14.80 -10.56
CA GLY A 42 14.74 15.57 -11.37
C GLY A 42 16.20 15.16 -11.16
N SER A 43 16.53 14.61 -10.00
CA SER A 43 17.87 14.16 -9.64
C SER A 43 17.87 12.89 -8.77
N LEU A 44 19.05 12.25 -8.62
CA LEU A 44 19.21 11.10 -7.73
C LEU A 44 18.92 11.45 -6.27
N SER A 45 19.42 12.59 -5.79
CA SER A 45 19.23 13.01 -4.40
C SER A 45 17.75 13.25 -4.09
N GLU A 46 17.07 13.98 -4.96
CA GLU A 46 15.63 14.21 -4.86
C GLU A 46 14.86 12.89 -4.90
N GLY A 47 15.17 12.04 -5.88
CA GLY A 47 14.55 10.74 -6.05
C GLY A 47 14.70 9.82 -4.84
N ARG A 48 15.86 9.82 -4.16
CA ARG A 48 16.08 9.03 -2.94
C ARG A 48 15.29 9.54 -1.75
N VAL A 49 15.14 10.87 -1.63
CA VAL A 49 14.29 11.47 -0.60
C VAL A 49 12.82 11.10 -0.84
N MET A 50 12.35 11.19 -2.08
CA MET A 50 11.00 10.76 -2.47
C MET A 50 10.79 9.27 -2.21
N ALA A 51 11.77 8.44 -2.57
CA ALA A 51 11.79 7.00 -2.33
C ALA A 51 11.65 6.66 -0.84
N GLY A 52 12.46 7.29 0.02
CA GLY A 52 12.42 7.06 1.46
C GLY A 52 11.10 7.50 2.09
N ALA A 53 10.57 8.66 1.70
CA ALA A 53 9.27 9.14 2.16
C ALA A 53 8.13 8.20 1.73
N ALA A 54 8.14 7.75 0.49
CA ALA A 54 7.16 6.81 -0.04
C ALA A 54 7.24 5.45 0.66
N ALA A 55 8.44 4.91 0.85
CA ALA A 55 8.68 3.64 1.56
C ALA A 55 8.12 3.68 2.99
N GLY A 56 8.43 4.73 3.75
CA GLY A 56 7.91 4.89 5.12
C GLY A 56 6.39 4.97 5.16
N ALA A 57 5.79 5.77 4.29
CA ALA A 57 4.34 5.93 4.22
C ALA A 57 3.62 4.64 3.77
N LEU A 58 4.17 3.89 2.81
CA LEU A 58 3.64 2.60 2.37
C LEU A 58 3.79 1.52 3.44
N GLY A 59 4.90 1.54 4.18
CA GLY A 59 5.13 0.68 5.34
C GLY A 59 4.11 0.92 6.45
N GLU A 60 3.82 2.19 6.76
CA GLU A 60 2.76 2.53 7.72
C GLU A 60 1.40 2.06 7.21
N ALA A 61 1.04 2.38 5.96
CA ALA A 61 -0.21 1.94 5.35
C ALA A 61 -0.38 0.42 5.44
N ALA A 62 0.65 -0.34 5.08
CA ALA A 62 0.66 -1.78 5.20
C ALA A 62 0.44 -2.29 6.63
N GLY A 63 1.07 -1.65 7.63
CA GLY A 63 0.88 -1.97 9.04
C GLY A 63 -0.57 -1.75 9.49
N ARG A 64 -1.17 -0.61 9.09
CA ARG A 64 -2.58 -0.28 9.39
C ARG A 64 -3.53 -1.27 8.72
N PHE A 65 -3.32 -1.57 7.44
CA PHE A 65 -4.13 -2.54 6.70
C PHE A 65 -4.04 -3.93 7.32
N ALA A 66 -2.84 -4.38 7.70
CA ALA A 66 -2.66 -5.67 8.38
C ALA A 66 -3.40 -5.70 9.74
N GLY A 67 -3.30 -4.64 10.53
CA GLY A 67 -4.01 -4.51 11.81
C GLY A 67 -5.53 -4.50 11.68
N CYS A 68 -6.05 -3.98 10.57
CA CYS A 68 -7.47 -4.03 10.20
C CYS A 68 -7.90 -5.35 9.51
N GLY A 69 -6.99 -6.33 9.37
CA GLY A 69 -7.29 -7.61 8.70
C GLY A 69 -7.36 -7.54 7.17
N CYS A 70 -6.94 -6.43 6.57
CA CYS A 70 -6.88 -6.23 5.12
C CYS A 70 -5.59 -6.84 4.53
N THR A 71 -5.44 -8.16 4.62
CA THR A 71 -4.18 -8.86 4.32
C THR A 71 -3.68 -8.63 2.90
N GLN A 72 -4.56 -8.63 1.90
CA GLN A 72 -4.19 -8.37 0.52
C GLN A 72 -3.68 -6.94 0.34
N ALA A 73 -4.43 -5.94 0.84
CA ALA A 73 -4.01 -4.54 0.76
C ALA A 73 -2.69 -4.30 1.50
N ALA A 74 -2.49 -4.97 2.64
CA ALA A 74 -1.21 -4.93 3.35
C ALA A 74 -0.07 -5.55 2.54
N GLY A 75 -0.32 -6.68 1.86
CA GLY A 75 0.65 -7.32 0.98
C GLY A 75 1.06 -6.42 -0.17
N ASP A 76 0.09 -5.86 -0.88
CA ASP A 76 0.35 -4.97 -2.02
C ASP A 76 1.07 -3.68 -1.59
N ALA A 77 0.69 -3.10 -0.43
CA ALA A 77 1.37 -1.93 0.12
C ALA A 77 2.82 -2.25 0.53
N ARG A 78 3.11 -3.44 1.06
CA ARG A 78 4.51 -3.88 1.33
C ARG A 78 5.31 -4.09 0.07
N GLU A 79 4.72 -4.65 -0.99
CA GLU A 79 5.39 -4.79 -2.27
C GLU A 79 5.78 -3.41 -2.82
N ALA A 80 4.84 -2.46 -2.80
CA ALA A 80 5.09 -1.08 -3.20
C ALA A 80 6.17 -0.42 -2.32
N ALA A 81 6.14 -0.65 -1.00
CA ALA A 81 7.17 -0.16 -0.08
C ALA A 81 8.55 -0.72 -0.45
N GLY A 82 8.65 -2.03 -0.72
CA GLY A 82 9.91 -2.67 -1.11
C GLY A 82 10.47 -2.14 -2.43
N LEU A 83 9.62 -1.74 -3.39
CA LEU A 83 10.06 -1.06 -4.61
C LEU A 83 10.65 0.32 -4.31
N ALA A 84 9.98 1.09 -3.44
CA ALA A 84 10.47 2.40 -3.02
C ALA A 84 11.77 2.28 -2.20
N GLU A 85 11.88 1.30 -1.30
CA GLU A 85 13.11 1.03 -0.54
C GLU A 85 14.28 0.68 -1.48
N GLN A 86 14.07 -0.18 -2.48
CA GLN A 86 15.09 -0.47 -3.50
C GLN A 86 15.57 0.80 -4.21
N ALA A 87 14.65 1.74 -4.50
CA ALA A 87 15.00 3.00 -5.16
C ALA A 87 15.92 3.89 -4.30
N THR A 88 15.89 3.78 -2.97
CA THR A 88 16.77 4.58 -2.08
C THR A 88 18.25 4.28 -2.28
N ALA A 89 18.60 3.04 -2.64
CA ALA A 89 19.97 2.58 -2.85
C ALA A 89 20.40 2.63 -4.33
N GLU A 90 19.51 3.02 -5.25
CA GLU A 90 19.77 2.94 -6.68
C GLU A 90 20.81 4.01 -7.13
N PRO A 91 21.90 3.60 -7.81
CA PRO A 91 22.90 4.52 -8.32
C PRO A 91 22.52 5.18 -9.65
N ALA A 92 21.59 4.62 -10.44
CA ALA A 92 21.24 5.15 -11.75
C ALA A 92 19.88 5.87 -11.75
N LEU A 93 19.85 7.14 -12.17
CA LEU A 93 18.64 7.98 -12.15
C LEU A 93 17.48 7.36 -12.93
N GLU A 94 17.76 6.83 -14.12
CA GLU A 94 16.75 6.19 -14.96
C GLU A 94 16.17 4.93 -14.31
N ARG A 95 16.99 4.16 -13.59
CA ARG A 95 16.51 2.97 -12.87
C ARG A 95 15.73 3.35 -11.62
N LEU A 96 16.16 4.39 -10.92
CA LEU A 96 15.44 4.98 -9.80
C LEU A 96 14.05 5.43 -10.24
N ARG A 97 13.95 6.18 -11.34
CA ARG A 97 12.66 6.66 -11.89
C ARG A 97 11.71 5.49 -12.16
N ARG A 98 12.18 4.45 -12.85
CA ARG A 98 11.37 3.25 -13.13
C ARG A 98 10.88 2.55 -11.86
N LEU A 99 11.71 2.47 -10.81
CA LEU A 99 11.30 1.90 -9.53
C LEU A 99 10.21 2.75 -8.86
N LEU A 100 10.37 4.08 -8.86
CA LEU A 100 9.38 5.01 -8.31
C LEU A 100 8.07 4.97 -9.10
N ASP A 101 8.12 4.93 -10.43
CA ASP A 101 6.94 4.82 -11.29
C ASP A 101 6.17 3.51 -11.00
N ARG A 102 6.90 2.39 -10.84
CA ARG A 102 6.31 1.11 -10.50
C ARG A 102 5.71 1.10 -9.09
N ALA A 103 6.40 1.71 -8.11
CA ALA A 103 5.88 1.87 -6.76
C ALA A 103 4.60 2.72 -6.76
N GLY A 104 4.60 3.82 -7.52
CA GLY A 104 3.46 4.75 -7.64
C GLY A 104 2.25 4.11 -8.30
N PHE A 105 2.47 3.35 -9.38
CA PHE A 105 1.44 2.54 -10.01
C PHE A 105 0.85 1.51 -9.05
N SER A 106 1.71 0.78 -8.34
CA SER A 106 1.29 -0.24 -7.36
C SER A 106 0.46 0.38 -6.24
N ALA A 107 0.92 1.49 -5.66
CA ALA A 107 0.19 2.22 -4.61
C ALA A 107 -1.20 2.70 -5.09
N ARG A 108 -1.30 3.19 -6.33
CA ARG A 108 -2.59 3.60 -6.92
C ARG A 108 -3.54 2.43 -7.09
N LEU A 109 -3.05 1.26 -7.52
CA LEU A 109 -3.88 0.05 -7.62
C LEU A 109 -4.41 -0.40 -6.26
N VAL A 110 -3.62 -0.29 -5.18
CA VAL A 110 -4.10 -0.57 -3.82
C VAL A 110 -5.24 0.38 -3.47
N HIS A 111 -5.06 1.66 -3.71
CA HIS A 111 -6.05 2.69 -3.42
C HIS A 111 -7.36 2.45 -4.18
N GLU A 112 -7.29 2.29 -5.50
CA GLU A 112 -8.46 2.02 -6.34
C GLU A 112 -9.19 0.74 -5.94
N ARG A 113 -8.46 -0.29 -5.54
CA ARG A 113 -9.08 -1.54 -5.06
C ARG A 113 -9.81 -1.31 -3.75
N LEU A 114 -9.18 -0.65 -2.79
CA LEU A 114 -9.77 -0.34 -1.49
C LEU A 114 -11.01 0.56 -1.65
N GLU A 115 -11.01 1.52 -2.57
CA GLU A 115 -12.19 2.33 -2.86
C GLU A 115 -13.33 1.52 -3.48
N ARG A 116 -13.04 0.58 -4.38
CA ARG A 116 -14.06 -0.21 -5.07
C ARG A 116 -14.61 -1.38 -4.26
N ARG A 117 -13.76 -2.05 -3.48
CA ARG A 117 -14.06 -3.34 -2.84
C ARG A 117 -13.89 -3.31 -1.32
N GLY A 118 -13.29 -2.27 -0.76
CA GLY A 118 -12.85 -2.28 0.62
C GLY A 118 -11.77 -3.34 0.86
N CYS A 119 -11.69 -3.84 2.10
CA CYS A 119 -10.73 -4.87 2.51
C CYS A 119 -11.18 -6.32 2.23
N GLY A 120 -11.99 -6.54 1.20
CA GLY A 120 -12.57 -7.84 0.83
C GLY A 120 -11.74 -8.63 -0.17
#